data_AF-A0A8I1W6G6-F1
#
_entry.id   AF-A0A8I1W6G6-F1
#
_cell.length_a   1.000
_cell.length_b   1.000
_cell.length_c   1.000
_cell.angle_alpha   90.00
_cell.angle_beta   90.00
_cell.angle_gamma   90.00
#
_symmetry.space_group_name_H-M   'P 1'
#
loop_
_entity.id
_entity.type
_entity.pdbx_description
1 polymer ?
#
loop_
_entity_poly.entity_id
_entity_poly.type
_entity_poly.pdbx_seq_one_letter_code
_entity_poly.pdbx_strand_id
1 'polypeptide(L)'
;MTEIKTVENLQVSRSGMRNAAMRVVDYSQVQINSEAVQNVNEIFRELAITFPAWRTAYPDAQSLNNAKQVWAKGLIENGITDMALIRVGLRVARSQPMPFIPSVGQFVAWCRAESSIPGLPSLDDVMTEFDRYCANHRDYSSPEAYPWSAPVMYWIVLDMRGSMYRYNQTAAEVRTTAKNLLRKWEKKLLSGEAVPVPVAQLENKHRPASVVQQADVDGRYRMLGDSVLASIRARISAAKGVLQ
;
A
#
# COMPACT_ATOMS: atom_id res chain seq x y z
N MET A 1 -13.13 -46.29 -21.93
CA MET A 1 -12.46 -45.15 -22.58
C MET A 1 -13.54 -44.15 -22.92
N THR A 2 -13.66 -43.10 -22.12
CA THR A 2 -14.78 -42.15 -22.17
C THR A 2 -14.20 -40.81 -22.61
N GLU A 3 -14.51 -40.41 -23.85
CA GLU A 3 -13.98 -39.23 -24.50
C GLU A 3 -14.56 -37.92 -23.93
N ILE A 4 -13.67 -36.93 -23.88
CA ILE A 4 -13.86 -35.57 -23.40
C ILE A 4 -14.68 -34.80 -24.43
N LYS A 5 -15.82 -34.22 -24.02
CA LYS A 5 -16.59 -33.27 -24.85
C LYS A 5 -16.08 -31.85 -24.59
N THR A 6 -15.40 -31.29 -25.58
CA THR A 6 -14.92 -29.90 -25.64
C THR A 6 -16.08 -28.92 -25.90
N VAL A 7 -15.89 -27.71 -25.39
CA VAL A 7 -16.86 -26.61 -25.35
C VAL A 7 -16.90 -25.88 -26.70
N GLU A 8 -17.60 -26.44 -27.66
CA GLU A 8 -18.00 -25.74 -28.89
C GLU A 8 -19.40 -26.22 -29.27
N ASN A 9 -20.43 -25.63 -28.67
CA ASN A 9 -21.79 -25.64 -29.22
C ASN A 9 -22.70 -24.72 -28.39
N LEU A 10 -22.58 -23.41 -28.61
CA LEU A 10 -23.72 -22.50 -28.46
C LEU A 10 -23.62 -21.50 -29.62
N GLN A 11 -24.11 -21.94 -30.77
CA GLN A 11 -24.37 -21.10 -31.93
C GLN A 11 -25.37 -20.01 -31.52
N VAL A 12 -24.93 -18.75 -31.55
CA VAL A 12 -25.81 -17.58 -31.39
C VAL A 12 -26.63 -17.44 -32.68
N SER A 13 -27.91 -17.81 -32.59
CA SER A 13 -28.88 -17.63 -33.67
C SER A 13 -29.03 -16.13 -33.99
N ARG A 14 -28.62 -15.73 -35.20
CA ARG A 14 -28.80 -14.39 -35.76
C ARG A 14 -30.21 -14.23 -36.33
N SER A 15 -31.21 -14.02 -35.48
CA SER A 15 -32.51 -13.50 -35.93
C SER A 15 -33.36 -13.10 -34.72
N GLY A 16 -33.26 -11.82 -34.35
CA GLY A 16 -34.03 -11.27 -33.23
C GLY A 16 -33.58 -9.87 -32.80
N MET A 17 -33.21 -8.98 -33.73
CA MET A 17 -33.10 -7.56 -33.41
C MET A 17 -34.49 -6.94 -33.45
N ARG A 18 -35.04 -6.63 -32.27
CA ARG A 18 -35.83 -5.41 -31.99
C ARG A 18 -36.09 -5.31 -30.48
N ASN A 19 -35.45 -4.31 -29.87
CA ASN A 19 -35.74 -3.72 -28.55
C ASN A 19 -35.46 -4.56 -27.30
N ALA A 20 -34.22 -4.45 -26.77
CA ALA A 20 -33.97 -4.51 -25.32
C ALA A 20 -32.71 -3.68 -25.02
N ALA A 21 -32.82 -2.75 -24.06
CA ALA A 21 -31.74 -1.86 -23.65
C ALA A 21 -30.46 -2.63 -23.31
N MET A 22 -29.31 -2.09 -23.73
CA MET A 22 -27.96 -2.57 -23.44
C MET A 22 -27.79 -2.74 -21.91
N ARG A 23 -27.92 -3.97 -21.40
CA ARG A 23 -27.47 -4.30 -20.04
C ARG A 23 -25.95 -4.21 -20.04
N VAL A 24 -25.41 -3.16 -19.45
CA VAL A 24 -23.98 -3.09 -19.09
C VAL A 24 -23.73 -4.25 -18.13
N VAL A 25 -23.04 -5.29 -18.58
CA VAL A 25 -22.59 -6.38 -17.71
C VAL A 25 -21.52 -5.80 -16.79
N ASP A 26 -21.79 -5.73 -15.50
CA ASP A 26 -20.82 -5.29 -14.50
C ASP A 26 -19.76 -6.39 -14.29
N TYR A 27 -18.68 -6.31 -15.05
CA TYR A 27 -17.56 -7.25 -14.98
C TYR A 27 -16.83 -7.22 -13.63
N SER A 28 -16.98 -6.15 -12.84
CA SER A 28 -16.33 -6.06 -11.52
C SER A 28 -16.91 -7.10 -10.55
N GLN A 29 -18.23 -7.26 -10.53
CA GLN A 29 -18.91 -8.25 -9.68
C GLN A 29 -18.61 -9.69 -10.10
N VAL A 30 -18.52 -9.95 -11.41
CA VAL A 30 -18.18 -11.28 -11.95
C VAL A 30 -16.74 -11.66 -11.58
N GLN A 31 -15.80 -10.71 -11.68
CA GLN A 31 -14.39 -10.94 -11.34
C GLN A 31 -14.18 -11.10 -9.82
N ILE A 32 -14.83 -10.25 -9.00
CA ILE A 32 -14.84 -10.39 -7.52
C ILE A 32 -15.37 -11.76 -7.10
N ASN A 33 -16.42 -12.27 -7.78
CA ASN A 33 -16.96 -13.60 -7.50
C ASN A 33 -15.96 -14.71 -7.86
N SER A 34 -15.23 -14.58 -8.98
CA SER A 34 -14.23 -15.58 -9.37
C SER A 34 -13.02 -15.65 -8.42
N GLU A 35 -12.50 -14.49 -7.97
CA GLU A 35 -11.37 -14.41 -7.06
C GLU A 35 -11.76 -14.86 -5.64
N ALA A 36 -12.93 -14.41 -5.14
CA ALA A 36 -13.43 -14.83 -3.83
C ALA A 36 -13.67 -16.35 -3.77
N VAL A 37 -14.19 -16.95 -4.85
CA VAL A 37 -14.37 -18.42 -4.93
C VAL A 37 -13.02 -19.14 -4.89
N GLN A 38 -12.00 -18.64 -5.60
CA GLN A 38 -10.65 -19.21 -5.54
C GLN A 38 -10.06 -19.11 -4.14
N ASN A 39 -10.14 -17.93 -3.51
CA ASN A 39 -9.64 -17.68 -2.17
C ASN A 39 -10.30 -18.61 -1.14
N VAL A 40 -11.62 -18.78 -1.20
CA VAL A 40 -12.34 -19.70 -0.30
C VAL A 40 -11.95 -21.16 -0.53
N ASN A 41 -11.75 -21.57 -1.79
CA ASN A 41 -11.29 -22.94 -2.06
C ASN A 41 -9.92 -23.20 -1.44
N GLU A 42 -9.01 -22.23 -1.50
CA GLU A 42 -7.69 -22.33 -0.88
C GLU A 42 -7.78 -22.39 0.65
N ILE A 43 -8.60 -21.51 1.23
CA ILE A 43 -8.87 -21.50 2.68
C ILE A 43 -9.34 -22.88 3.15
N PHE A 44 -10.35 -23.46 2.50
CA PHE A 44 -10.85 -24.77 2.89
C PHE A 44 -9.82 -25.90 2.72
N ARG A 45 -8.93 -25.82 1.73
CA ARG A 45 -7.84 -26.79 1.58
C ARG A 45 -6.89 -26.75 2.78
N GLU A 46 -6.43 -25.56 3.16
CA GLU A 46 -5.53 -25.35 4.31
C GLU A 46 -6.20 -25.70 5.64
N LEU A 47 -7.47 -25.29 5.83
CA LEU A 47 -8.23 -25.62 7.04
C LEU A 47 -8.49 -27.13 7.15
N ALA A 48 -8.74 -27.83 6.04
CA ALA A 48 -8.92 -29.28 6.05
C ALA A 48 -7.64 -30.05 6.43
N ILE A 49 -6.46 -29.49 6.11
CA ILE A 49 -5.16 -30.03 6.53
C ILE A 49 -4.94 -29.75 8.03
N THR A 50 -5.30 -28.55 8.50
CA THR A 50 -5.06 -28.09 9.87
C THR A 50 -6.00 -28.74 10.89
N PHE A 51 -7.27 -28.92 10.53
CA PHE A 51 -8.34 -29.38 11.43
C PHE A 51 -8.85 -30.77 11.05
N PRO A 52 -8.40 -31.85 11.73
CA PRO A 52 -8.71 -33.22 11.31
C PRO A 52 -10.20 -33.57 11.36
N ALA A 53 -11.01 -32.89 12.19
CA ALA A 53 -12.45 -33.15 12.32
C ALA A 53 -13.32 -32.37 11.33
N TRP A 54 -12.76 -31.75 10.29
CA TRP A 54 -13.53 -30.95 9.32
C TRP A 54 -14.66 -31.74 8.63
N ARG A 55 -14.47 -33.04 8.38
CA ARG A 55 -15.47 -33.92 7.76
C ARG A 55 -16.71 -34.14 8.64
N THR A 56 -16.59 -33.95 9.95
CA THR A 56 -17.75 -34.02 10.85
C THR A 56 -18.67 -32.83 10.63
N ALA A 57 -18.13 -31.65 10.32
CA ALA A 57 -18.91 -30.45 10.00
C ALA A 57 -19.47 -30.49 8.57
N TYR A 58 -18.71 -31.05 7.61
CA TYR A 58 -19.06 -31.10 6.19
C TYR A 58 -18.93 -32.54 5.64
N PRO A 59 -19.94 -33.41 5.86
CA PRO A 59 -19.83 -34.84 5.52
C PRO A 59 -19.84 -35.14 4.02
N ASP A 60 -20.52 -34.30 3.23
CA ASP A 60 -20.74 -34.52 1.80
C ASP A 60 -20.38 -33.28 0.95
N ALA A 61 -20.25 -33.49 -0.36
CA ALA A 61 -19.85 -32.43 -1.30
C ALA A 61 -20.84 -31.25 -1.36
N GLN A 62 -22.14 -31.50 -1.17
CA GLN A 62 -23.15 -30.44 -1.18
C GLN A 62 -23.00 -29.56 0.07
N SER A 63 -22.84 -30.16 1.25
CA SER A 63 -22.62 -29.44 2.51
C SER A 63 -21.35 -28.56 2.45
N LEU A 64 -20.26 -29.10 1.89
CA LEU A 64 -19.01 -28.39 1.71
C LEU A 64 -19.15 -27.22 0.73
N ASN A 65 -19.84 -27.42 -0.39
CA ASN A 65 -20.07 -26.36 -1.38
C ASN A 65 -20.95 -25.23 -0.81
N ASN A 66 -22.00 -25.58 -0.07
CA ASN A 66 -22.85 -24.60 0.61
C ASN A 66 -22.03 -23.79 1.65
N ALA A 67 -21.17 -24.46 2.41
CA ALA A 67 -20.29 -23.80 3.37
C ALA A 67 -19.34 -22.81 2.69
N LYS A 68 -18.73 -23.21 1.56
CA LYS A 68 -17.87 -22.31 0.76
C LYS A 68 -18.63 -21.08 0.26
N GLN A 69 -19.87 -21.21 -0.18
CA GLN A 69 -20.68 -20.05 -0.59
C GLN A 69 -20.95 -19.09 0.59
N VAL A 70 -21.29 -19.63 1.76
CA VAL A 70 -21.49 -18.83 2.97
C VAL A 70 -20.20 -18.12 3.38
N TRP A 71 -19.06 -18.80 3.30
CA TRP A 71 -17.75 -18.21 3.56
C TRP A 71 -17.40 -17.12 2.55
N ALA A 72 -17.61 -17.33 1.25
CA ALA A 72 -17.36 -16.32 0.23
C ALA A 72 -18.13 -15.03 0.53
N LYS A 73 -19.44 -15.17 0.81
CA LYS A 73 -20.29 -14.04 1.19
C LYS A 73 -19.80 -13.37 2.48
N GLY A 74 -19.55 -14.15 3.53
CA GLY A 74 -19.14 -13.62 4.83
C GLY A 74 -17.78 -12.91 4.79
N LEU A 75 -16.82 -13.41 4.00
CA LEU A 75 -15.52 -12.76 3.81
C LEU A 75 -15.65 -11.44 3.03
N ILE A 76 -16.44 -11.41 1.96
CA ILE A 76 -16.70 -10.19 1.18
C ILE A 76 -17.39 -9.13 2.05
N GLU A 77 -18.44 -9.51 2.78
CA GLU A 77 -19.18 -8.60 3.68
C GLU A 77 -18.30 -8.02 4.79
N ASN A 78 -17.25 -8.76 5.19
CA ASN A 78 -16.27 -8.32 6.19
C ASN A 78 -15.00 -7.69 5.60
N GLY A 79 -14.94 -7.49 4.28
CA GLY A 79 -13.78 -6.90 3.59
C GLY A 79 -12.51 -7.78 3.63
N ILE A 80 -12.64 -9.08 3.88
CA ILE A 80 -11.54 -10.05 3.82
C ILE A 80 -11.43 -10.56 2.38
N THR A 81 -11.02 -9.69 1.47
CA THR A 81 -10.81 -10.02 0.05
C THR A 81 -9.34 -10.16 -0.31
N ASP A 82 -8.45 -9.59 0.52
CA ASP A 82 -7.00 -9.61 0.31
C ASP A 82 -6.39 -10.93 0.81
N MET A 83 -5.64 -11.62 -0.06
CA MET A 83 -4.89 -12.83 0.29
C MET A 83 -3.91 -12.61 1.45
N ALA A 84 -3.45 -11.38 1.62
CA ALA A 84 -2.62 -10.95 2.72
C ALA A 84 -3.29 -11.19 4.09
N LEU A 85 -4.54 -10.75 4.24
CA LEU A 85 -5.33 -10.95 5.46
C LEU A 85 -5.72 -12.42 5.67
N ILE A 86 -6.01 -13.12 4.57
CA ILE A 86 -6.32 -14.55 4.61
C ILE A 86 -5.14 -15.36 5.16
N ARG A 87 -3.90 -15.05 4.74
CA ARG A 87 -2.69 -15.70 5.25
C ARG A 87 -2.48 -15.47 6.74
N VAL A 88 -2.86 -14.31 7.27
CA VAL A 88 -2.85 -14.03 8.72
C VAL A 88 -3.84 -14.97 9.43
N GLY A 89 -5.08 -15.05 8.94
CA GLY A 89 -6.09 -15.96 9.49
C GLY A 89 -5.64 -17.43 9.46
N LEU A 90 -4.99 -17.87 8.37
CA LEU A 90 -4.45 -19.22 8.26
C LEU A 90 -3.26 -19.48 9.19
N ARG A 91 -2.41 -18.47 9.46
CA ARG A 91 -1.34 -18.59 10.46
C ARG A 91 -1.91 -18.82 11.85
N VAL A 92 -2.88 -18.00 12.25
CA VAL A 92 -3.59 -18.15 13.53
C VAL A 92 -4.31 -19.48 13.60
N ALA A 93 -4.92 -19.95 12.49
CA ALA A 93 -5.58 -21.24 12.45
C ALA A 93 -4.63 -22.39 12.82
N ARG A 94 -3.38 -22.36 12.35
CA ARG A 94 -2.36 -23.39 12.66
C ARG A 94 -1.87 -23.38 14.11
N SER A 95 -2.05 -22.27 14.83
CA SER A 95 -1.72 -22.21 16.26
C SER A 95 -2.88 -22.64 17.16
N GLN A 96 -4.06 -22.92 16.60
CA GLN A 96 -5.21 -23.35 17.40
C GLN A 96 -5.09 -24.82 17.83
N PRO A 97 -5.30 -25.14 19.11
CA PRO A 97 -5.21 -26.52 19.61
C PRO A 97 -6.48 -27.35 19.37
N MET A 98 -7.52 -26.78 18.76
CA MET A 98 -8.82 -27.44 18.57
C MET A 98 -8.84 -28.30 17.30
N PRO A 99 -9.54 -29.45 17.28
CA PRO A 99 -9.59 -30.33 16.10
C PRO A 99 -10.66 -29.94 15.09
N PHE A 100 -11.58 -29.05 15.47
CA PHE A 100 -12.74 -28.63 14.67
C PHE A 100 -12.43 -27.41 13.80
N ILE A 101 -12.96 -27.40 12.59
CA ILE A 101 -12.85 -26.25 11.68
C ILE A 101 -13.58 -25.03 12.29
N PRO A 102 -13.01 -23.81 12.20
CA PRO A 102 -13.66 -22.62 12.73
C PRO A 102 -14.95 -22.25 11.98
N SER A 103 -15.76 -21.42 12.62
CA SER A 103 -16.81 -20.65 11.91
C SER A 103 -16.20 -19.54 11.06
N VAL A 104 -16.95 -19.05 10.06
CA VAL A 104 -16.55 -17.90 9.23
C VAL A 104 -16.25 -16.66 10.08
N GLY A 105 -17.04 -16.40 11.13
CA GLY A 105 -16.84 -15.25 12.02
C GLY A 105 -15.55 -15.36 12.85
N GLN A 106 -15.22 -16.55 13.35
CA GLN A 106 -13.95 -16.81 14.03
C GLN A 106 -12.77 -16.60 13.07
N PHE A 107 -12.86 -17.13 11.85
CA PHE A 107 -11.79 -16.94 10.86
C PHE A 107 -11.61 -15.46 10.48
N VAL A 108 -12.70 -14.71 10.32
CA VAL A 108 -12.64 -13.24 10.12
C VAL A 108 -11.97 -12.55 11.29
N ALA A 109 -12.28 -12.95 12.54
CA ALA A 109 -11.63 -12.41 13.72
C ALA A 109 -10.12 -12.70 13.69
N TRP A 110 -9.71 -13.92 13.33
CA TRP A 110 -8.30 -14.29 13.19
C TRP A 110 -7.56 -13.50 12.11
N CYS A 111 -8.21 -13.27 10.96
CA CYS A 111 -7.65 -12.41 9.90
C CYS A 111 -7.36 -10.98 10.39
N ARG A 112 -8.04 -10.52 11.45
CA ARG A 112 -7.90 -9.18 12.02
C ARG A 112 -7.03 -9.15 13.29
N ALA A 113 -7.03 -10.24 14.06
CA ALA A 113 -6.41 -10.34 15.38
C ALA A 113 -4.88 -10.22 15.33
N GLU A 114 -4.25 -10.64 14.23
CA GLU A 114 -2.80 -10.53 14.01
C GLU A 114 -2.45 -9.54 12.88
N SER A 115 -3.21 -8.45 12.74
CA SER A 115 -2.81 -7.32 11.88
C SER A 115 -1.49 -6.65 12.30
N SER A 116 -0.89 -7.06 13.43
CA SER A 116 0.53 -6.80 13.70
C SER A 116 1.37 -7.77 12.87
N ILE A 117 1.60 -7.40 11.61
CA ILE A 117 2.71 -7.94 10.85
C ILE A 117 3.98 -7.71 11.70
N PRO A 118 4.82 -8.74 11.90
CA PRO A 118 6.08 -8.56 12.62
C PRO A 118 6.87 -7.38 12.04
N GLY A 119 7.08 -6.34 12.85
CA GLY A 119 7.77 -5.11 12.44
C GLY A 119 6.86 -3.95 12.01
N LEU A 120 5.53 -4.12 11.96
CA LEU A 120 4.59 -3.02 11.75
C LEU A 120 4.04 -2.52 13.10
N PRO A 121 4.25 -1.25 13.46
CA PRO A 121 3.79 -0.67 14.71
C PRO A 121 2.28 -0.45 14.74
N SER A 122 1.69 -0.34 15.93
CA SER A 122 0.29 0.00 16.08
C SER A 122 0.02 1.47 15.71
N LEU A 123 -1.25 1.83 15.52
CA LEU A 123 -1.62 3.22 15.26
C LEU A 123 -1.19 4.14 16.40
N ASP A 124 -1.32 3.71 17.65
CA ASP A 124 -0.98 4.55 18.79
C ASP A 124 0.54 4.68 18.95
N ASP A 125 1.31 3.64 18.62
CA ASP A 125 2.77 3.74 18.53
C ASP A 125 3.21 4.76 17.46
N VAL A 126 2.57 4.73 16.27
CA VAL A 126 2.86 5.68 15.19
C VAL A 126 2.55 7.11 15.61
N MET A 127 1.40 7.34 16.26
CA MET A 127 1.02 8.68 16.71
C MET A 127 1.97 9.19 17.81
N THR A 128 2.34 8.31 18.76
CA THR A 128 3.31 8.64 19.81
C THR A 128 4.68 8.99 19.22
N GLU A 129 5.14 8.20 18.25
CA GLU A 129 6.40 8.44 17.54
C GLU A 129 6.36 9.74 16.72
N PHE A 130 5.23 10.04 16.09
CA PHE A 130 5.00 11.26 15.33
C PHE A 130 5.08 12.50 16.23
N ASP A 131 4.42 12.47 17.38
CA ASP A 131 4.46 13.56 18.36
C ASP A 131 5.88 13.75 18.92
N ARG A 132 6.55 12.64 19.27
CA ARG A 132 7.95 12.62 19.72
C ARG A 132 8.89 13.25 18.69
N TYR A 133 8.73 12.88 17.42
CA TYR A 133 9.52 13.43 16.33
C TYR A 133 9.21 14.92 16.11
N CYS A 134 7.94 15.31 16.09
CA CYS A 134 7.55 16.72 15.95
C CYS A 134 8.17 17.60 17.05
N ALA A 135 8.21 17.12 18.28
CA ALA A 135 8.83 17.81 19.41
C ALA A 135 10.36 17.89 19.32
N ASN A 136 11.02 16.77 19.00
CA ASN A 136 12.46 16.62 19.24
C ASN A 136 13.33 16.56 17.98
N HIS A 137 12.77 16.55 16.76
CA HIS A 137 13.56 16.37 15.52
C HIS A 137 14.64 17.45 15.32
N ARG A 138 14.49 18.63 15.94
CA ARG A 138 15.46 19.73 15.84
C ARG A 138 16.77 19.45 16.56
N ASP A 139 16.77 18.51 17.51
CA ASP A 139 17.95 18.12 18.27
C ASP A 139 18.88 17.17 17.48
N TYR A 140 18.44 16.73 16.29
CA TYR A 140 19.15 15.79 15.44
C TYR A 140 19.57 16.45 14.13
N SER A 141 20.76 16.10 13.63
CA SER A 141 21.32 16.70 12.41
C SER A 141 20.55 16.34 11.14
N SER A 142 19.90 15.18 11.11
CA SER A 142 19.04 14.76 10.00
C SER A 142 17.98 13.75 10.49
N PRO A 143 16.90 13.54 9.72
CA PRO A 143 15.89 12.52 10.04
C PRO A 143 16.46 11.10 10.16
N GLU A 144 17.52 10.77 9.42
CA GLU A 144 18.18 9.46 9.47
C GLU A 144 18.98 9.26 10.77
N ALA A 145 19.45 10.34 11.39
CA ALA A 145 20.14 10.30 12.68
C ALA A 145 19.19 10.18 13.89
N TYR A 146 17.88 10.31 13.65
CA TYR A 146 16.87 10.21 14.70
C TYR A 146 16.70 8.75 15.18
N PRO A 147 16.56 8.49 16.49
CA PRO A 147 16.45 7.14 17.05
C PRO A 147 15.03 6.57 16.90
N TRP A 148 14.69 6.15 15.68
CA TRP A 148 13.41 5.53 15.36
C TRP A 148 13.18 4.24 16.14
N SER A 149 11.96 4.05 16.65
CA SER A 149 11.58 2.83 17.39
C SER A 149 11.49 1.58 16.51
N ALA A 150 11.17 1.74 15.22
CA ALA A 150 11.20 0.67 14.23
C ALA A 150 11.62 1.23 12.84
N PRO A 151 12.23 0.42 11.95
CA PRO A 151 12.65 0.87 10.63
C PRO A 151 11.53 1.50 9.79
N VAL A 152 10.29 1.00 9.92
CA VAL A 152 9.14 1.50 9.16
C VAL A 152 8.65 2.87 9.66
N MET A 153 8.95 3.24 10.91
CA MET A 153 8.54 4.52 11.49
C MET A 153 9.13 5.71 10.75
N TYR A 154 10.39 5.61 10.33
CA TYR A 154 11.05 6.63 9.51
C TYR A 154 10.20 7.01 8.30
N TRP A 155 9.74 6.01 7.55
CA TRP A 155 8.96 6.25 6.34
C TRP A 155 7.55 6.78 6.64
N ILE A 156 6.87 6.19 7.63
CA ILE A 156 5.50 6.58 7.97
C ILE A 156 5.46 8.00 8.52
N VAL A 157 6.32 8.33 9.50
CA VAL A 157 6.30 9.62 10.19
C VAL A 157 6.72 10.76 9.25
N LEU A 158 7.69 10.54 8.36
CA LEU A 158 8.08 11.54 7.36
C LEU A 158 6.98 11.77 6.31
N ASP A 159 6.33 10.71 5.82
CA ASP A 159 5.19 10.83 4.91
C ASP A 159 4.03 11.59 5.59
N MET A 160 3.73 11.27 6.86
CA MET A 160 2.72 11.98 7.65
C MET A 160 3.06 13.47 7.77
N ARG A 161 4.29 13.80 8.14
CA ARG A 161 4.72 15.19 8.34
C ARG A 161 4.69 15.97 7.02
N GLY A 162 5.14 15.36 5.92
CA GLY A 162 5.05 15.95 4.59
C GLY A 162 3.61 16.20 4.15
N SER A 163 2.73 15.23 4.39
CA SER A 163 1.28 15.36 4.13
C SER A 163 0.64 16.46 4.98
N MET A 164 0.97 16.54 6.27
CA MET A 164 0.46 17.54 7.19
C MET A 164 0.76 18.96 6.70
N TYR A 165 2.01 19.23 6.29
CA TYR A 165 2.38 20.55 5.75
C TYR A 165 1.80 20.82 4.37
N ARG A 166 1.74 19.82 3.49
CA ARG A 166 1.22 20.00 2.12
C ARG A 166 -0.29 20.27 2.10
N TYR A 167 -1.04 19.64 2.99
CA TYR A 167 -2.51 19.71 3.01
C TYR A 167 -3.09 20.46 4.22
N ASN A 168 -2.24 21.02 5.09
CA ASN A 168 -2.62 21.73 6.31
C ASN A 168 -3.61 20.92 7.19
N GLN A 169 -3.25 19.66 7.45
CA GLN A 169 -4.14 18.69 8.09
C GLN A 169 -4.41 19.01 9.56
N THR A 170 -5.64 18.76 10.00
CA THR A 170 -6.04 18.74 11.40
C THR A 170 -5.55 17.45 12.11
N ALA A 171 -5.57 17.43 13.45
CA ALA A 171 -5.17 16.24 14.21
C ALA A 171 -5.95 14.96 13.84
N ALA A 172 -7.25 15.09 13.56
CA ALA A 172 -8.10 13.97 13.12
C ALA A 172 -7.71 13.46 11.72
N GLU A 173 -7.34 14.36 10.80
CA GLU A 173 -6.88 14.01 9.45
C GLU A 173 -5.48 13.40 9.47
N VAL A 174 -4.59 13.84 10.37
CA VAL A 174 -3.28 13.22 10.58
C VAL A 174 -3.47 11.77 11.06
N ARG A 175 -4.35 11.53 12.03
CA ARG A 175 -4.66 10.16 12.50
C ARG A 175 -5.27 9.30 11.39
N THR A 176 -6.07 9.89 10.50
CA THR A 176 -6.62 9.19 9.32
C THR A 176 -5.52 8.86 8.31
N THR A 177 -4.59 9.79 8.09
CA THR A 177 -3.41 9.60 7.24
C THR A 177 -2.53 8.48 7.78
N ALA A 178 -2.28 8.44 9.09
CA ALA A 178 -1.55 7.37 9.76
C ALA A 178 -2.19 5.99 9.51
N LYS A 179 -3.51 5.88 9.68
CA LYS A 179 -4.26 4.64 9.37
C LYS A 179 -4.07 4.20 7.91
N ASN A 180 -4.13 5.15 6.98
CA ASN A 180 -3.98 4.85 5.55
C ASN A 180 -2.54 4.41 5.21
N LEU A 181 -1.54 5.06 5.80
CA LEU A 181 -0.13 4.67 5.63
C LEU A 181 0.16 3.30 6.25
N LEU A 182 -0.38 3.02 7.43
CA LEU A 182 -0.26 1.69 8.06
C LEU A 182 -0.85 0.61 7.15
N ARG A 183 -2.06 0.81 6.60
CA ARG A 183 -2.65 -0.13 5.62
C ARG A 183 -1.81 -0.30 4.36
N LYS A 184 -1.16 0.77 3.89
CA LYS A 184 -0.27 0.72 2.73
C LYS A 184 0.98 -0.12 3.04
N TRP A 185 1.60 0.11 4.19
CA TRP A 185 2.76 -0.65 4.65
C TRP A 185 2.43 -2.09 5.01
N GLU A 186 1.23 -2.33 5.54
CA GLU A 186 0.68 -3.65 5.81
C GLU A 186 0.66 -4.50 4.53
N LYS A 187 0.09 -3.94 3.45
CA LYS A 187 0.06 -4.59 2.14
C LYS A 187 1.45 -4.86 1.57
N LYS A 188 2.39 -3.91 1.70
CA LYS A 188 3.79 -4.07 1.24
C LYS A 188 4.54 -5.17 1.98
N LEU A 189 4.40 -5.23 3.30
CA LEU A 189 5.08 -6.25 4.08
C LEU A 189 4.47 -7.63 3.81
N LEU A 190 3.14 -7.71 3.62
CA LEU A 190 2.47 -8.97 3.27
C LEU A 190 2.75 -9.43 1.83
N SER A 191 3.11 -8.52 0.91
CA SER A 191 3.63 -8.88 -0.42
C SER A 191 5.07 -9.37 -0.39
N GLY A 192 5.75 -9.28 0.76
CA GLY A 192 7.14 -9.71 0.94
C GLY A 192 8.18 -8.62 0.65
N GLU A 193 7.76 -7.36 0.48
CA GLU A 193 8.70 -6.25 0.36
C GLU A 193 9.35 -5.97 1.73
N ALA A 194 10.68 -5.92 1.76
CA ALA A 194 11.43 -5.51 2.95
C ALA A 194 11.33 -4.00 3.15
N VAL A 195 11.37 -3.55 4.41
CA VAL A 195 11.45 -2.12 4.73
C VAL A 195 12.80 -1.58 4.26
N PRO A 196 12.84 -0.57 3.37
CA PRO A 196 14.09 0.01 2.91
C PRO A 196 14.85 0.67 4.06
N VAL A 197 16.18 0.55 4.07
CA VAL A 197 17.03 1.24 5.04
C VAL A 197 17.05 2.74 4.71
N PRO A 198 16.87 3.65 5.67
CA PRO A 198 17.02 5.08 5.45
C PRO A 198 18.42 5.41 4.92
N VAL A 199 18.50 6.02 3.74
CA VAL A 199 19.75 6.51 3.16
C VAL A 199 19.63 8.02 3.02
N ALA A 200 20.60 8.76 3.56
CA ALA A 200 20.65 10.21 3.42
C ALA A 200 20.64 10.59 1.94
N GLN A 201 19.56 11.22 1.49
CA GLN A 201 19.48 11.73 0.12
C GLN A 201 20.39 12.95 0.03
N LEU A 202 21.47 12.84 -0.74
CA LEU A 202 22.27 14.00 -1.11
C LEU A 202 21.36 14.97 -1.87
N GLU A 203 21.32 16.22 -1.40
CA GLU A 203 20.55 17.29 -2.02
C GLU A 203 20.93 17.37 -3.51
N ASN A 204 19.98 17.13 -4.42
CA ASN A 204 20.25 17.24 -5.85
C ASN A 204 20.35 18.73 -6.20
N LYS A 205 21.56 19.29 -6.04
CA LYS A 205 21.88 20.69 -6.37
C LYS A 205 21.79 20.98 -7.88
N HIS A 206 21.38 20.01 -8.70
CA HIS A 206 21.18 20.22 -10.11
C HIS A 206 19.90 21.03 -10.34
N ARG A 207 20.04 22.35 -10.36
CA ARG A 207 19.01 23.23 -10.91
C ARG A 207 18.94 22.98 -12.42
N PRO A 208 17.77 22.63 -12.99
CA PRO A 208 17.64 22.55 -14.43
C PRO A 208 17.98 23.91 -15.05
N ALA A 209 18.68 23.89 -16.19
CA ALA A 209 19.08 25.11 -16.88
C ALA A 209 17.88 26.03 -17.10
N SER A 210 18.00 27.30 -16.74
CA SER A 210 16.95 28.30 -16.96
C SER A 210 16.72 28.53 -18.46
N VAL A 211 15.56 29.08 -18.84
CA VAL A 211 15.23 29.40 -20.25
C VAL A 211 16.34 30.22 -20.92
N VAL A 212 16.94 31.17 -20.17
CA VAL A 212 18.05 32.00 -20.66
C VAL A 212 19.32 31.17 -20.88
N GLN A 213 19.61 30.22 -19.98
CA GLN A 213 20.76 29.31 -20.12
C GLN A 213 20.57 28.30 -21.24
N GLN A 214 19.33 27.91 -21.53
CA GLN A 214 18.99 27.04 -22.65
C GLN A 214 19.10 27.77 -24.00
N ALA A 215 18.75 29.06 -24.03
CA ALA A 215 18.86 29.90 -25.23
C ALA A 215 20.30 30.34 -25.53
N ASP A 216 21.17 30.42 -24.50
CA ASP A 216 22.60 30.76 -24.64
C ASP A 216 23.45 29.53 -25.01
N VAL A 217 23.11 28.88 -26.13
CA VAL A 217 23.78 27.66 -26.61
C VAL A 217 25.29 27.89 -26.83
N ASP A 218 25.65 29.07 -27.31
CA ASP A 218 27.04 29.46 -27.62
C ASP A 218 27.77 30.11 -26.42
N GLY A 219 27.11 30.29 -25.27
CA GLY A 219 27.69 30.91 -24.07
C GLY A 219 28.03 32.41 -24.19
N ARG A 220 27.60 33.07 -25.27
CA ARG A 220 27.92 34.47 -25.58
C ARG A 220 27.33 35.43 -24.55
N TYR A 221 26.09 35.20 -24.13
CA TYR A 221 25.42 36.08 -23.17
C TYR A 221 26.04 35.96 -21.78
N ARG A 222 26.48 34.76 -21.39
CA ARG A 222 27.24 34.55 -20.14
C ARG A 222 28.55 35.31 -20.13
N MET A 223 29.36 35.21 -21.19
CA MET A 223 30.63 35.92 -21.29
C MET A 223 30.46 37.45 -21.26
N LEU A 224 29.42 37.97 -21.93
CA LEU A 224 29.12 39.39 -21.90
C LEU A 224 28.73 39.84 -20.48
N GLY A 225 27.89 39.05 -19.80
CA GLY A 225 27.47 39.30 -18.42
C GLY A 225 28.64 39.31 -17.44
N ASP A 226 29.56 38.35 -17.55
CA ASP A 226 30.74 38.26 -16.68
C ASP A 226 31.69 39.44 -16.89
N SER A 227 31.89 39.86 -18.14
CA SER A 227 32.69 41.05 -18.48
C SER A 227 32.11 42.34 -17.92
N VAL A 228 30.79 42.51 -18.02
CA VAL A 228 30.08 43.67 -17.46
C VAL A 228 30.16 43.66 -15.93
N LEU A 229 29.96 42.51 -15.29
CA LEU A 229 30.10 42.38 -13.83
C LEU A 229 31.52 42.66 -13.35
N ALA A 230 32.54 42.19 -14.06
CA ALA A 230 33.93 42.50 -13.76
C ALA A 230 34.19 44.02 -13.83
N SER A 231 33.65 44.68 -14.84
CA SER A 231 33.75 46.13 -15.03
C SER A 231 33.05 46.90 -13.91
N ILE A 232 31.87 46.46 -13.48
CA ILE A 232 31.12 47.05 -12.36
C ILE A 232 31.89 46.85 -11.04
N ARG A 233 32.39 45.64 -10.78
CA ARG A 233 33.18 45.34 -9.57
C ARG A 233 34.45 46.19 -9.51
N ALA A 234 35.16 46.36 -10.63
CA ALA A 234 36.34 47.22 -10.70
C ALA A 234 36.01 48.68 -10.40
N ARG A 235 34.90 49.20 -10.95
CA ARG A 235 34.43 50.57 -10.67
C ARG A 235 34.05 50.78 -9.20
N ILE A 236 33.34 49.81 -8.60
CA ILE A 236 32.97 49.85 -7.19
C ILE A 236 34.22 49.78 -6.29
N SER A 237 35.20 48.94 -6.63
CA SER A 237 36.47 48.84 -5.90
C SER A 237 37.28 50.13 -5.98
N ALA A 238 37.36 50.76 -7.15
CA ALA A 238 38.02 52.04 -7.34
C ALA A 238 37.33 53.17 -6.56
N ALA A 239 35.99 53.21 -6.56
CA ALA A 239 35.22 54.18 -5.78
C ALA A 239 35.39 53.98 -4.25
N LYS A 240 35.58 52.75 -3.79
CA LYS A 240 35.90 52.45 -2.37
C LYS A 240 37.33 52.81 -1.97
N GLY A 241 38.29 52.74 -2.90
CA GLY A 241 39.70 53.07 -2.65
C GLY A 241 40.02 54.57 -2.63
N VAL A 242 39.11 55.43 -3.11
CA VAL A 242 39.27 56.90 -3.15
C VAL A 242 38.75 57.59 -1.88
N LEU A 243 38.12 56.83 -0.97
CA LEU A 243 37.55 57.32 0.30
C LEU A 243 38.41 56.98 1.54
N GLN A 244 39.70 56.68 1.36
CA GLN A 244 40.68 56.53 2.46
C GLN A 244 41.71 57.66 2.44
#